data_AF-A0A8S3FKJ0-F1
#
_entry.id   AF-A0A8S3FKJ0-F1
#
_cell.length_a   1.000
_cell.length_b   1.000
_cell.length_c   1.000
_cell.angle_alpha   90.00
_cell.angle_beta   90.00
_cell.angle_gamma   90.00
#
_symmetry.space_group_name_H-M   'P 1'
#
loop_
_entity.id
_entity.type
_entity.pdbx_description
1 polymer ?
#
loop_
_entity_poly.entity_id
_entity_poly.type
_entity_poly.pdbx_seq_one_letter_code
_entity_poly.pdbx_strand_id
1 'polypeptide(L)'
;LKYLQEIENREKLHPIYTDKPYQSINHTILSTSTVASKHIVAGGFGPVVNDGYGIAYLIDDDQCGLLVTSYLEKELPNFMQAADESFNELANIIKK
;
A
#
# COMPACT_ATOMS: atom_id res chain seq x y z
N LEU A 1 21.45 -3.01 -6.50
CA LEU A 1 21.95 -3.34 -7.86
C LEU A 1 21.80 -2.16 -8.83
N LYS A 2 20.59 -1.64 -9.07
CA LYS A 2 20.40 -0.41 -9.87
C LYS A 2 21.28 0.76 -9.39
N TYR A 3 21.19 1.08 -8.10
CA TYR A 3 22.03 2.10 -7.46
C TYR A 3 23.54 1.85 -7.64
N LEU A 4 24.00 0.60 -7.51
CA LEU A 4 25.41 0.25 -7.73
C LEU A 4 25.86 0.53 -9.16
N GLN A 5 25.01 0.21 -10.15
CA GLN A 5 25.30 0.49 -11.56
C GLN A 5 25.34 2.00 -11.85
N GLU A 6 24.48 2.79 -11.19
CA GLU A 6 24.45 4.24 -11.29
C GLU A 6 25.72 4.88 -10.72
N ILE A 7 26.20 4.42 -9.55
CA ILE A 7 27.43 4.96 -8.93
C ILE A 7 28.72 4.45 -9.59
N GLU A 8 28.70 3.26 -10.20
CA GLU A 8 29.82 2.74 -11.01
C GLU A 8 29.94 3.45 -12.37
N ASN A 9 29.06 4.42 -12.66
CA ASN A 9 29.06 5.24 -13.86
C ASN A 9 29.04 4.42 -15.16
N ARG A 10 28.31 3.29 -15.17
CA ARG A 10 28.11 2.51 -16.40
C ARG A 10 27.23 3.34 -17.34
N GLU A 11 27.74 3.63 -18.54
CA GLU A 11 27.08 4.50 -19.54
C GLU A 11 25.65 4.07 -19.90
N LYS A 12 25.29 2.79 -19.67
CA LYS A 12 23.96 2.26 -19.95
C LYS A 12 23.46 1.44 -18.77
N LEU A 13 22.29 1.82 -18.24
CA LEU A 13 21.53 1.02 -17.28
C LEU A 13 21.17 -0.34 -17.88
N HIS A 14 21.14 -1.39 -17.06
CA HIS A 14 20.68 -2.70 -17.50
C HIS A 14 19.24 -2.59 -18.04
N PRO A 15 18.88 -3.21 -19.19
CA PRO A 15 17.57 -3.04 -19.83
C PRO A 15 16.37 -3.26 -18.90
N ILE A 16 16.49 -4.19 -17.96
CA ILE A 16 15.46 -4.46 -16.95
C ILE A 16 14.99 -3.20 -16.21
N TYR A 17 15.89 -2.23 -15.95
CA TYR A 17 15.54 -1.01 -15.20
C TYR A 17 14.79 0.02 -16.04
N THR A 18 14.82 -0.12 -17.36
CA THR A 18 14.07 0.72 -18.31
C THR A 18 12.80 0.06 -18.82
N ASP A 19 12.63 -1.24 -18.60
CA ASP A 19 11.47 -1.99 -19.06
C ASP A 19 10.18 -1.54 -18.34
N LYS A 20 9.07 -1.50 -19.08
CA LYS A 20 7.76 -1.08 -18.57
C LYS A 20 7.31 -1.85 -17.32
N PRO A 21 7.43 -3.20 -17.24
CA PRO A 21 7.06 -3.93 -16.03
C PRO A 21 7.85 -3.52 -14.79
N TYR A 22 9.14 -3.18 -14.95
CA TYR A 22 9.96 -2.69 -13.84
C TYR A 22 9.48 -1.32 -13.36
N GLN A 23 9.05 -0.44 -14.25
CA GLN A 23 8.43 0.83 -13.86
C GLN A 23 7.10 0.58 -13.13
N SER A 24 6.26 -0.32 -13.65
CA SER A 24 4.96 -0.64 -13.05
C SER A 24 5.08 -1.22 -11.64
N ILE A 25 6.02 -2.14 -11.39
CA ILE A 25 6.19 -2.72 -10.04
C ILE A 25 6.71 -1.70 -9.01
N ASN A 26 7.36 -0.62 -9.46
CA ASN A 26 7.83 0.48 -8.59
C ASN A 26 6.80 1.63 -8.47
N HIS A 27 5.68 1.58 -9.18
CA HIS A 27 4.57 2.52 -9.05
C HIS A 27 3.51 1.95 -8.09
N THR A 28 3.77 2.08 -6.79
CA THR A 28 2.96 1.42 -5.75
C THR A 28 1.67 2.18 -5.45
N ILE A 29 0.60 1.84 -6.19
CA ILE A 29 -0.75 2.41 -5.99
C ILE A 29 -1.30 2.07 -4.60
N LEU A 30 -1.11 0.83 -4.12
CA LEU A 30 -1.53 0.41 -2.79
C LEU A 30 -0.29 0.28 -1.90
N SER A 31 0.05 1.35 -1.19
CA SER A 31 1.16 1.32 -0.23
C SER A 31 0.62 0.97 1.15
N THR A 32 1.11 -0.11 1.76
CA THR A 32 0.60 -0.61 3.04
C THR A 32 1.68 -0.69 4.11
N SER A 33 1.29 -0.45 5.36
CA SER A 33 2.14 -0.76 6.51
C SER A 33 1.30 -1.07 7.74
N THR A 34 1.90 -1.78 8.69
CA THR A 34 1.30 -2.05 10.00
C THR A 34 2.26 -1.66 11.10
N VAL A 35 1.68 -1.22 12.22
CA VAL A 35 2.40 -1.02 13.46
C VAL A 35 1.60 -1.71 14.57
N ALA A 36 1.89 -2.99 14.79
CA ALA A 36 1.22 -3.79 15.80
C ALA A 36 1.79 -3.46 17.19
N SER A 37 1.05 -2.69 17.98
CA SER A 37 1.38 -2.42 19.39
C SER A 37 0.13 -2.05 20.17
N LYS A 38 -0.03 -2.62 21.37
CA LYS A 38 -1.11 -2.26 22.31
C LYS A 38 -1.03 -0.82 22.82
N HIS A 39 0.08 -0.13 22.55
CA HIS A 39 0.32 1.25 22.94
C HIS A 39 0.06 2.26 21.81
N ILE A 40 -0.28 1.80 20.61
CA ILE A 40 -0.50 2.65 19.44
C ILE A 40 -1.97 2.53 19.04
N VAL A 41 -2.69 3.64 19.16
CA VAL A 41 -4.14 3.71 18.89
C VAL A 41 -4.41 3.91 17.40
N ALA A 42 -3.57 4.68 16.72
CA ALA A 42 -3.65 4.91 15.29
C ALA A 42 -2.28 5.34 14.75
N GLY A 43 -2.03 5.00 13.48
CA GLY A 43 -0.88 5.47 12.71
C GLY A 43 -1.31 5.70 11.27
N GLY A 44 -0.62 6.58 10.55
CA GLY A 44 -0.97 6.93 9.18
C GLY A 44 0.19 7.54 8.42
N PHE A 45 0.14 7.40 7.11
CA PHE A 45 1.10 7.99 6.17
C PHE A 45 0.35 8.34 4.88
N GLY A 46 0.88 9.29 4.10
CA GLY A 46 0.31 9.68 2.81
C GLY A 46 0.58 8.65 1.71
N PRO A 47 -0.10 8.72 0.56
CA PRO A 47 0.23 7.92 -0.61
C PRO A 47 1.67 8.17 -1.08
N VAL A 48 2.30 7.14 -1.66
CA VAL A 48 3.66 7.25 -2.24
C VAL A 48 3.66 7.65 -3.72
N VAL A 49 2.47 7.71 -4.33
CA VAL A 49 2.21 8.17 -5.70
C VAL A 49 0.91 8.98 -5.74
N ASN A 50 0.75 9.88 -6.72
CA ASN A 50 -0.38 10.82 -6.78
C ASN A 50 -1.75 10.13 -6.99
N ASP A 51 -1.76 8.99 -7.67
CA ASP A 51 -2.93 8.16 -7.98
C ASP A 51 -3.05 6.96 -7.03
N GLY A 52 -2.49 7.05 -5.83
CA GLY A 52 -2.39 5.94 -4.89
C GLY A 52 -3.13 6.15 -3.57
N TYR A 53 -2.99 5.14 -2.72
CA TYR A 53 -3.53 5.05 -1.37
C TYR A 53 -2.39 4.73 -0.39
N GLY A 54 -2.34 5.47 0.72
CA GLY A 54 -1.54 5.11 1.89
C GLY A 54 -2.43 4.38 2.89
N ILE A 55 -2.14 3.12 3.18
CA ILE A 55 -3.01 2.24 3.98
C ILE A 55 -2.22 1.77 5.21
N ALA A 56 -2.52 2.37 6.36
CA ALA A 56 -2.06 1.84 7.64
C ALA A 56 -3.12 0.87 8.18
N TYR A 57 -2.70 -0.30 8.64
CA TYR A 57 -3.61 -1.28 9.25
C TYR A 57 -3.16 -1.72 10.64
N LEU A 58 -4.14 -1.94 11.51
CA LEU A 58 -3.96 -2.47 12.85
C LEU A 58 -4.88 -3.67 13.02
N ILE A 59 -4.31 -4.78 13.47
CA ILE A 59 -5.04 -6.00 13.79
C ILE A 59 -4.62 -6.38 15.21
N ASP A 60 -5.59 -6.51 16.10
CA ASP A 60 -5.41 -7.03 17.44
C ASP A 60 -6.42 -8.16 17.72
N ASP A 61 -6.52 -8.59 18.97
CA ASP A 61 -7.35 -9.73 19.38
C ASP A 61 -8.86 -9.46 19.16
N ASP A 62 -9.28 -8.19 19.16
CA ASP A 62 -10.70 -7.78 19.17
C ASP A 62 -11.12 -7.03 17.90
N GLN A 63 -10.18 -6.44 17.15
CA GLN A 63 -10.49 -5.56 16.02
C GLN A 63 -9.47 -5.65 14.87
N CYS A 64 -9.97 -5.32 13.67
CA CYS A 64 -9.19 -5.05 12.47
C CYS A 64 -9.58 -3.66 11.97
N GLY A 65 -8.62 -2.74 11.92
CA GLY A 65 -8.84 -1.35 11.53
C GLY A 65 -7.92 -0.93 10.38
N LEU A 66 -8.47 -0.09 9.49
CA LEU A 66 -7.73 0.55 8.40
C LEU A 66 -7.80 2.07 8.56
N LEU A 67 -6.66 2.73 8.41
CA LEU A 67 -6.55 4.16 8.19
C LEU A 67 -6.01 4.38 6.77
N VAL A 68 -6.85 4.94 5.91
CA VAL A 68 -6.55 5.12 4.49
C VAL A 68 -6.45 6.60 4.16
N THR A 69 -5.37 6.99 3.51
CA THR A 69 -5.16 8.32 2.94
C THR A 69 -5.10 8.22 1.42
N SER A 70 -5.58 9.26 0.73
CA SER A 70 -5.43 9.38 -0.73
C SER A 70 -5.48 10.85 -1.14
N TYR A 71 -4.85 11.17 -2.28
CA TYR A 71 -5.11 12.42 -3.00
C TYR A 71 -6.34 12.31 -3.93
N LEU A 72 -6.90 11.11 -4.09
CA LEU A 72 -8.08 10.80 -4.90
C LEU A 72 -9.37 10.96 -4.05
N GLU A 73 -9.77 12.21 -3.80
CA GLU A 73 -10.87 12.54 -2.89
C GLU A 73 -12.22 11.91 -3.29
N LYS A 74 -12.47 11.71 -4.60
CA LYS A 74 -13.75 11.19 -5.10
C LYS A 74 -13.84 9.67 -5.02
N GLU A 75 -12.69 9.00 -5.10
CA GLU A 75 -12.55 7.56 -5.16
C GLU A 75 -12.38 6.94 -3.78
N LEU A 76 -11.80 7.69 -2.83
CA LEU A 76 -11.55 7.23 -1.46
C LEU A 76 -12.80 6.65 -0.76
N PRO A 77 -14.02 7.24 -0.85
CA PRO A 77 -15.20 6.65 -0.25
C PRO A 77 -15.55 5.26 -0.82
N ASN A 78 -15.40 5.08 -2.14
CA ASN A 78 -15.67 3.79 -2.79
C ASN A 78 -14.63 2.74 -2.38
N PHE A 79 -13.36 3.14 -2.24
CA PHE A 79 -12.31 2.26 -1.73
C PHE A 79 -12.60 1.80 -0.29
N MET A 80 -13.00 2.73 0.59
CA MET A 80 -13.37 2.40 1.97
C MET A 80 -14.56 1.45 2.05
N GLN A 81 -15.59 1.68 1.23
CA GLN A 81 -16.74 0.78 1.13
C GLN A 81 -16.32 -0.62 0.67
N ALA A 82 -15.52 -0.72 -0.40
CA ALA A 82 -15.05 -2.01 -0.91
C ALA A 82 -14.17 -2.76 0.11
N ALA A 83 -13.36 -2.04 0.88
CA ALA A 83 -12.54 -2.63 1.93
C ALA A 83 -13.40 -3.22 3.07
N ASP A 84 -14.44 -2.50 3.50
CA ASP A 84 -15.38 -2.98 4.52
C ASP A 84 -16.20 -4.19 4.02
N GLU A 85 -16.72 -4.13 2.80
CA GLU A 85 -17.45 -5.23 2.17
C GLU A 85 -16.57 -6.49 2.05
N SER A 86 -15.30 -6.33 1.61
CA SER A 86 -14.34 -7.43 1.49
C SER A 86 -14.03 -8.06 2.86
N PHE A 87 -13.84 -7.24 3.90
CA PHE A 87 -13.60 -7.75 5.25
C PHE A 87 -14.80 -8.56 5.77
N ASN A 88 -16.02 -8.04 5.59
CA ASN A 88 -17.24 -8.71 6.01
C ASN A 88 -17.47 -10.02 5.24
N GLU A 89 -17.19 -10.06 3.94
CA GLU A 89 -17.25 -11.28 3.14
C GLU A 89 -16.28 -12.35 3.67
N LEU A 90 -15.01 -11.99 3.89
CA LEU A 90 -14.00 -12.89 4.47
C LEU A 90 -14.43 -13.40 5.85
N ALA A 91 -14.93 -12.52 6.72
CA ALA A 91 -15.41 -12.89 8.04
C ALA A 91 -16.59 -13.88 7.97
N ASN A 92 -17.49 -13.72 7.00
CA ASN A 92 -18.61 -14.62 6.78
C ASN A 92 -18.18 -15.99 6.23
N ILE A 93 -17.13 -16.04 5.40
CA ILE A 93 -16.55 -17.30 4.91
C ILE A 93 -15.94 -18.09 6.06
N ILE A 94 -15.20 -17.44 6.94
CA ILE A 94 -14.48 -18.09 8.06
C ILE A 94 -15.44 -18.61 9.15
N LYS A 95 -16.59 -17.95 9.35
CA LYS A 95 -17.59 -18.35 10.37
C LYS A 95 -18.44 -19.56 9.97
N LYS A 96 -18.33 -20.07 8.74
CA LYS A 96 -19.01 -21.29 8.27
C LYS A 96 -18.20 -22.53 8.59
#